data_AF-A0A7C2DDX4-F1
#
_entry.id   AF-A0A7C2DDX4-F1
#
_cell.length_a   1.000
_cell.length_b   1.000
_cell.length_c   1.000
_cell.angle_alpha   90.00
_cell.angle_beta   90.00
_cell.angle_gamma   90.00
#
_symmetry.space_group_name_H-M   'P 1'
#
loop_
_entity.id
_entity.type
_entity.pdbx_description
1 polymer ?
#
loop_
_entity_poly.entity_id
_entity_poly.type
_entity_poly.pdbx_seq_one_letter_code
_entity_poly.pdbx_strand_id
1 'polypeptide(L)' 'IDEAMQLKNTVIVNELSLPPVKIHCSVLAEDAIKAAIEDYRKKAATRETAAQSA' A
#
# COMPACT_ATOMS: atom_id res chain seq x y z
N ILE A 1 7.87 6.21 0.47
CA ILE A 1 6.57 5.72 0.97
C ILE A 1 5.41 6.48 0.32
N ASP A 2 5.52 7.79 0.18
CA ASP A 2 4.45 8.61 -0.39
C ASP A 2 4.12 8.25 -1.85
N GLU A 3 5.10 7.90 -2.68
CA GLU A 3 4.86 7.37 -4.04
C GLU A 3 4.06 6.07 -4.04
N ALA A 4 4.35 5.15 -3.12
CA ALA A 4 3.63 3.89 -3.02
C ALA A 4 2.16 4.09 -2.58
N MET A 5 1.85 5.20 -1.90
CA MET A 5 0.49 5.58 -1.53
C MET A 5 -0.31 6.17 -2.71
N GLN A 6 0.39 6.70 -3.72
CA GLN A 6 -0.20 7.22 -4.95
C GLN A 6 -0.46 6.14 -6.01
N LEU A 7 0.03 4.91 -5.77
CA LEU A 7 -0.18 3.77 -6.67
C LEU A 7 -1.67 3.43 -6.75
N LYS A 8 -2.20 3.39 -7.98
CA LYS A 8 -3.60 3.04 -8.28
C LYS A 8 -3.66 1.72 -9.01
N ASN A 9 -4.76 0.97 -8.84
CA ASN A 9 -5.01 -0.26 -9.59
C ASN A 9 -4.90 -0.09 -11.10
N THR A 10 -5.21 1.09 -11.63
CA THR A 10 -5.13 1.39 -13.06
C THR A 10 -3.72 1.24 -13.61
N VAL A 11 -2.71 1.61 -12.82
CA VAL A 11 -1.29 1.42 -13.19
C VAL A 11 -0.95 -0.07 -13.18
N ILE A 12 -1.42 -0.81 -12.18
CA ILE A 12 -1.20 -2.26 -12.03
C ILE A 12 -1.84 -3.04 -13.20
N VAL A 13 -3.07 -2.68 -13.58
CA VAL A 13 -3.79 -3.29 -14.71
C VAL A 13 -3.11 -3.01 -16.03
N ASN A 14 -2.66 -1.77 -16.25
CA ASN A 14 -2.00 -1.38 -17.49
C ASN A 14 -0.64 -2.07 -17.66
N GLU A 15 0.16 -2.11 -16.60
CA GLU A 15 1.49 -2.73 -16.64
C GLU A 15 1.40 -4.25 -16.86
N LEU A 16 0.43 -4.88 -16.20
CA LEU A 16 0.23 -6.33 -16.30
C LEU A 16 -0.70 -6.74 -17.45
N SER A 17 -1.20 -5.78 -18.24
CA SER A 17 -2.16 -6.01 -19.35
C SER A 17 -3.32 -6.93 -18.94
N LEU A 18 -3.87 -6.73 -17.74
CA LEU A 18 -4.88 -7.64 -17.19
C LEU A 18 -6.20 -7.50 -17.97
N PRO A 19 -6.81 -8.63 -18.39
CA PRO A 19 -8.14 -8.59 -18.99
C PRO A 19 -9.19 -8.13 -17.96
N PRO A 20 -10.35 -7.59 -18.40
CA PRO A 20 -11.35 -6.98 -17.52
C PRO A 20 -11.82 -7.87 -16.37
N VAL A 21 -11.85 -9.18 -16.59
CA VAL A 21 -12.25 -10.20 -15.61
C VAL A 21 -11.26 -10.38 -14.44
N LYS A 22 -10.00 -9.93 -14.59
CA LYS A 22 -8.92 -10.09 -13.61
C LYS A 22 -8.58 -8.80 -12.85
N ILE A 23 -9.38 -7.74 -13.04
CA ILE A 23 -9.19 -6.44 -12.36
C ILE A 23 -9.33 -6.58 -10.84
N HIS A 24 -10.14 -7.52 -10.33
CA HIS A 24 -10.27 -7.73 -8.88
C HIS A 24 -8.92 -7.98 -8.19
N CYS A 25 -7.97 -8.63 -8.88
CA CYS A 25 -6.62 -8.84 -8.36
C CYS A 25 -5.84 -7.52 -8.18
N SER A 26 -6.04 -6.56 -9.08
CA SER A 26 -5.40 -5.25 -9.02
C SER A 26 -5.98 -4.35 -7.93
N VAL A 27 -7.29 -4.47 -7.67
CA VAL A 27 -7.96 -3.77 -6.56
C VAL A 27 -7.46 -4.34 -5.22
N LEU A 28 -7.43 -5.66 -5.09
CA LEU A 28 -6.90 -6.33 -3.89
C LEU A 28 -5.42 -5.97 -3.65
N ALA A 29 -4.62 -5.88 -4.72
CA ALA A 29 -3.22 -5.48 -4.61
C ALA A 29 -3.08 -4.02 -4.12
N GLU A 30 -3.88 -3.10 -4.65
CA GLU A 30 -3.89 -1.70 -4.22
C GLU A 30 -4.25 -1.57 -2.72
N ASP A 31 -5.30 -2.27 -2.28
CA ASP A 31 -5.76 -2.23 -0.89
C ASP A 31 -4.73 -2.82 0.07
N ALA A 32 -4.10 -3.94 -0.30
CA ALA A 32 -3.06 -4.58 0.50
C ALA A 32 -1.84 -3.67 0.70
N ILE A 33 -1.41 -2.96 -0.35
CA ILE A 33 -0.27 -2.03 -0.29
C ILE A 33 -0.60 -0.85 0.63
N LYS A 34 -1.79 -0.26 0.51
CA LYS A 34 -2.23 0.84 1.40
C LYS A 34 -2.27 0.42 2.86
N ALA A 35 -2.87 -0.74 3.15
CA ALA A 35 -2.94 -1.28 4.51
C ALA A 35 -1.55 -1.52 5.11
N ALA A 36 -0.63 -2.09 4.32
CA ALA A 36 0.76 -2.31 4.76
C ALA A 36 1.50 -1.00 5.06
N ILE A 37 1.30 0.04 4.24
CA ILE A 37 1.92 1.36 4.45
C ILE A 37 1.35 2.04 5.70
N GLU A 38 0.03 1.96 5.92
CA GLU A 38 -0.59 2.49 7.13
C GLU A 38 -0.07 1.80 8.39
N ASP A 39 0.01 0.47 8.38
CA ASP A 39 0.54 -0.30 9.50
C ASP A 39 2.02 0.04 9.76
N TYR A 40 2.83 0.16 8.70
CA TYR A 40 4.22 0.61 8.80
C TYR A 40 4.33 2.00 9.44
N ARG A 41 3.52 2.97 9.01
CA ARG A 41 3.49 4.33 9.58
C ARG A 41 3.07 4.31 11.06
N LYS A 42 2.04 3.53 11.41
CA LYS A 42 1.60 3.36 12.80
C LYS A 42 2.71 2.78 13.66
N LYS A 43 3.36 1.69 13.22
CA LYS A 43 4.48 1.07 13.93
C LYS A 43 5.71 1.98 14.04
N ALA A 44 6.00 2.78 13.01
CA ALA A 44 7.08 3.77 13.04
C ALA A 44 6.81 4.84 14.11
N ALA A 45 5.59 5.38 14.15
CA ALA A 45 5.18 6.34 15.18
C ALA A 45 5.23 5.73 16.59
N THR A 46 4.79 4.48 16.76
CA THR A 46 4.90 3.75 18.04
C THR A 46 6.35 3.47 18.44
N ARG A 47 7.23 3.18 17.48
CA ARG A 47 8.67 3.02 17.74
C ARG A 47 9.33 4.32 18.16
N GLU A 48 9.00 5.45 17.54
CA GLU A 48 9.50 6.76 17.95
C GLU A 48 9.03 7.12 19.36
N THR A 49 7.76 6.88 19.70
CA THR A 49 7.26 7.14 21.07
C THR A 49 7.89 6.22 22.10
N ALA A 50 8.13 4.94 21.77
CA ALA A 50 8.84 4.02 22.66
C ALA A 50 10.32 4.39 22.85
N ALA A 51 10.99 4.91 21.82
CA ALA A 51 12.39 5.33 21.88
C ALA A 51 12.60 6.68 22.60
N GLN A 52 11.59 7.56 22.59
CA GLN A 52 11.62 8.86 23.29
C GLN A 52 11.25 8.76 24.78
N SER A 53 10.79 7.59 25.23
CA SER A 53 10.41 7.31 26.62
C SER A 53 11.50 6.59 27.43
N ALA A 54 12.68 6.38 26.84
CA ALA A 54 13.83 5.68 27.42
C ALA A 54 14.98 6.64 27.75
#